data_AF-A0A2V6BEY7-F1
#
_entry.id   AF-A0A2V6BEY7-F1
#
_cell.length_a   1.000
_cell.length_b   1.000
_cell.length_c   1.000
_cell.angle_alpha   90.00
_cell.angle_beta   90.00
_cell.angle_gamma   90.00
#
_symmetry.space_group_name_H-M   'P 1'
#
loop_
_entity.id
_entity.type
_entity.pdbx_description
1 polymer ?
#
loop_
_entity_poly.entity_id
_entity_poly.type
_entity_poly.pdbx_seq_one_letter_code
_entity_poly.pdbx_strand_id
1 'polypeptide(L)'
;MRRNFFGIALLAAGLLITGLSSASHAARSSRSSGGDSSPITVVIDAGHGGHDRGGIPGQRIAEKDMTLDVALRLRNILSANGYHVVMTRSSDVFVPLGGRVAIANSYRNAVFVCIHFNATGRSGASGIETYFYSRDSLPLASAIHYYVTGGAPSANRGVRRRGYYVLRKTAIPAVLVECGFLTNPTEAAYAQSAGYRQKLADEIAAGIRGRNSVGGGFSTTRVATAESIPLQPYIDQTKVAKSERRRSKRSHKKSARKKKSSSKPADSEARTGTSDREG
;
A
#
# COMPACT_ATOMS: atom_id res chain seq x y z
N MET A 1 101.24 -9.65 -43.35
CA MET A 1 101.78 -9.55 -41.97
C MET A 1 100.79 -10.27 -41.05
N ARG A 2 100.92 -11.58 -40.80
CA ARG A 2 101.72 -12.28 -39.76
C ARG A 2 101.25 -12.06 -38.30
N ARG A 3 100.75 -13.18 -37.73
CA ARG A 3 100.81 -13.69 -36.32
C ARG A 3 99.72 -13.16 -35.38
N ASN A 4 98.79 -13.98 -34.88
CA ASN A 4 98.82 -15.17 -33.99
C ASN A 4 98.75 -14.84 -32.48
N PHE A 5 97.99 -15.70 -31.78
CA PHE A 5 97.91 -15.97 -30.34
C PHE A 5 97.03 -15.01 -29.50
N PHE A 6 96.26 -15.38 -28.46
CA PHE A 6 96.01 -16.58 -27.63
C PHE A 6 94.50 -16.57 -27.30
N GLY A 7 93.75 -17.66 -27.16
CA GLY A 7 93.81 -18.58 -26.02
C GLY A 7 92.41 -18.69 -25.38
N ILE A 8 91.82 -19.87 -25.48
CA ILE A 8 90.50 -20.25 -24.92
C ILE A 8 90.67 -20.61 -23.44
N ALA A 9 89.80 -20.07 -22.57
CA ALA A 9 89.50 -20.58 -21.23
C ALA A 9 88.17 -19.92 -20.78
N LEU A 10 87.03 -20.61 -20.72
CA LEU A 10 86.54 -21.59 -19.75
C LEU A 10 85.43 -20.97 -18.88
N LEU A 11 84.24 -21.59 -18.97
CA LEU A 11 83.27 -21.85 -17.89
C LEU A 11 82.68 -20.68 -17.08
N ALA A 12 81.39 -20.41 -17.31
CA ALA A 12 80.39 -20.40 -16.25
C ALA A 12 78.97 -20.54 -16.83
N ALA A 13 78.31 -21.64 -16.47
CA ALA A 13 76.88 -21.86 -16.69
C ALA A 13 76.06 -21.00 -15.72
N GLY A 14 74.95 -20.44 -16.20
CA GLY A 14 74.02 -19.66 -15.38
C GLY A 14 72.70 -19.43 -16.13
N LEU A 15 71.80 -20.39 -15.98
CA LEU A 15 70.44 -20.43 -16.54
C LEU A 15 69.62 -19.20 -16.08
N LEU A 16 69.24 -18.30 -17.00
CA LEU A 16 68.28 -17.23 -16.74
C LEU A 16 66.86 -17.80 -16.80
N ILE A 17 66.27 -18.05 -15.63
CA ILE A 17 64.83 -18.31 -15.48
C ILE A 17 64.10 -16.99 -15.23
N THR A 18 63.04 -16.80 -15.99
CA THR A 18 62.09 -15.69 -15.99
C THR A 18 61.33 -15.55 -14.66
N GLY A 19 61.05 -14.31 -14.26
CA GLY A 19 60.18 -14.01 -13.12
C GLY A 19 59.47 -12.68 -13.31
N LEU A 20 58.25 -12.73 -13.87
CA LEU A 20 57.34 -11.60 -14.01
C LEU A 20 56.69 -11.33 -12.63
N SER A 21 57.11 -10.26 -11.94
CA SER A 21 56.50 -9.85 -10.68
C SER A 21 55.11 -9.25 -10.91
N SER A 22 54.06 -10.05 -10.73
CA SER A 22 52.69 -9.55 -10.57
C SER A 22 52.48 -9.12 -9.12
N ALA A 23 52.43 -7.81 -8.88
CA ALA A 23 52.03 -7.24 -7.61
C ALA A 23 50.55 -7.60 -7.34
N SER A 24 50.34 -8.60 -6.48
CA SER A 24 49.01 -8.95 -5.99
C SER A 24 48.56 -7.88 -5.00
N HIS A 25 47.67 -6.99 -5.43
CA HIS A 25 46.87 -6.17 -4.52
C HIS A 25 45.98 -7.10 -3.71
N ALA A 26 46.39 -7.40 -2.48
CA ALA A 26 45.56 -8.05 -1.49
C ALA A 26 44.38 -7.12 -1.16
N ALA A 27 43.25 -7.33 -1.85
CA ALA A 27 41.97 -6.75 -1.47
C ALA A 27 41.62 -7.24 -0.07
N ARG A 28 41.74 -6.33 0.90
CA ARG A 28 41.36 -6.54 2.29
C ARG A 28 39.84 -6.70 2.34
N SER A 29 39.38 -7.94 2.22
CA SER A 29 38.00 -8.32 2.47
C SER A 29 37.64 -7.89 3.90
N SER A 30 36.85 -6.83 4.01
CA SER A 30 36.13 -6.54 5.24
C SER A 30 35.14 -7.67 5.45
N ARG A 31 35.53 -8.63 6.30
CA ARG A 31 34.60 -9.59 6.89
C ARG A 31 33.52 -8.78 7.59
N SER A 32 32.37 -8.60 6.94
CA SER A 32 31.15 -8.23 7.64
C SER A 32 30.88 -9.34 8.64
N SER A 33 31.01 -9.02 9.92
CA SER A 33 30.55 -9.87 11.01
C SER A 33 29.10 -10.26 10.72
N GLY A 34 28.90 -11.52 10.32
CA GLY A 34 27.59 -12.14 10.15
C GLY A 34 26.92 -12.24 11.51
N GLY A 35 26.30 -11.14 11.94
CA GLY A 35 25.20 -11.21 12.87
C GLY A 35 24.06 -11.86 12.12
N ASP A 36 23.57 -12.96 12.65
CA ASP A 36 22.40 -13.71 12.21
C ASP A 36 21.15 -12.81 12.37
N SER A 37 21.03 -11.76 11.54
CA SER A 37 19.87 -10.89 11.56
C SER A 37 18.77 -11.58 10.78
N SER A 38 17.87 -12.26 11.49
CA SER A 38 16.68 -12.83 10.89
C SER A 38 16.02 -11.81 9.94
N PRO A 39 15.56 -12.25 8.76
CA PRO A 39 15.00 -11.34 7.77
C PRO A 39 13.88 -10.50 8.38
N ILE A 40 13.87 -9.21 8.06
CA ILE A 40 12.85 -8.29 8.58
C ILE A 40 11.49 -8.78 8.11
N THR A 41 10.55 -8.92 9.05
CA THR A 41 9.20 -9.36 8.71
C THR A 41 8.36 -8.19 8.21
N VAL A 42 7.63 -8.39 7.12
CA VAL A 42 6.61 -7.45 6.63
C VAL A 42 5.25 -8.12 6.73
N VAL A 43 4.41 -7.61 7.63
CA VAL A 43 3.03 -8.02 7.74
C VAL A 43 2.19 -7.17 6.79
N ILE A 44 1.70 -7.78 5.72
CA ILE A 44 0.87 -7.13 4.70
C ILE A 44 -0.59 -7.39 5.02
N ASP A 45 -1.36 -6.32 5.15
CA ASP A 45 -2.79 -6.36 5.35
C ASP A 45 -3.55 -5.90 4.10
N ALA A 46 -4.21 -6.82 3.42
CA ALA A 46 -5.14 -6.48 2.36
C ALA A 46 -6.48 -6.07 2.99
N GLY A 47 -6.85 -4.79 2.89
CA GLY A 47 -8.09 -4.25 3.46
C GLY A 47 -9.34 -5.05 3.07
N HIS A 48 -10.36 -5.07 3.93
CA HIS A 48 -11.65 -5.74 3.67
C HIS A 48 -11.52 -7.25 3.41
N GLY A 49 -12.47 -7.86 2.68
CA GLY A 49 -12.46 -9.28 2.29
C GLY A 49 -13.74 -10.02 2.69
N GLY A 50 -14.05 -11.10 1.97
CA GLY A 50 -15.25 -11.90 2.16
C GLY A 50 -16.52 -11.06 2.00
N HIS A 51 -17.35 -11.03 3.05
CA HIS A 51 -18.59 -10.25 3.06
C HIS A 51 -18.37 -8.73 3.11
N ASP A 52 -17.18 -8.27 3.52
CA ASP A 52 -16.84 -6.86 3.53
C ASP A 52 -16.24 -6.49 2.17
N ARG A 53 -17.04 -5.81 1.35
CA ARG A 53 -16.66 -5.38 0.01
C ARG A 53 -15.68 -4.20 0.00
N GLY A 54 -15.67 -3.42 1.09
CA GLY A 54 -15.10 -2.08 1.14
C GLY A 54 -15.83 -1.03 0.28
N GLY A 55 -15.35 0.21 0.35
CA GLY A 55 -15.97 1.36 -0.31
C GLY A 55 -17.29 1.85 0.28
N ILE A 56 -18.13 2.46 -0.57
CA ILE A 56 -19.43 3.06 -0.20
C ILE A 56 -20.60 2.53 -1.07
N PRO A 57 -21.87 2.71 -0.66
CA PRO A 57 -23.02 2.34 -1.48
C PRO A 57 -22.99 2.98 -2.88
N GLY A 58 -23.26 2.18 -3.91
CA GLY A 58 -23.23 2.62 -5.31
C GLY A 58 -21.84 2.56 -5.97
N GLN A 59 -20.78 2.23 -5.22
CA GLN A 59 -19.46 1.98 -5.79
C GLN A 59 -19.48 0.74 -6.70
N ARG A 60 -18.90 0.89 -7.91
CA ARG A 60 -18.88 -0.16 -8.93
C ARG A 60 -17.81 -1.22 -8.66
N ILE A 61 -16.66 -0.82 -8.17
CA ILE A 61 -15.52 -1.70 -7.90
C ILE A 61 -15.56 -2.17 -6.45
N ALA A 62 -15.35 -3.46 -6.22
CA ALA A 62 -15.11 -3.96 -4.87
C ALA A 62 -13.66 -3.64 -4.46
N GLU A 63 -13.51 -2.89 -3.37
CA GLU A 63 -12.19 -2.49 -2.87
C GLU A 63 -11.36 -3.72 -2.44
N LYS A 64 -12.02 -4.71 -1.84
CA LYS A 64 -11.40 -5.96 -1.40
C LYS A 64 -10.61 -6.70 -2.49
N ASP A 65 -11.02 -6.58 -3.76
CA ASP A 65 -10.39 -7.27 -4.88
C ASP A 65 -9.10 -6.53 -5.28
N MET A 66 -9.16 -5.19 -5.35
CA MET A 66 -8.02 -4.35 -5.71
C MET A 66 -6.93 -4.40 -4.64
N THR A 67 -7.33 -4.33 -3.37
CA THR A 67 -6.42 -4.44 -2.22
C THR A 67 -5.74 -5.81 -2.15
N LEU A 68 -6.48 -6.90 -2.42
CA LEU A 68 -5.89 -8.25 -2.46
C LEU A 68 -4.86 -8.39 -3.57
N ASP A 69 -5.18 -7.92 -4.78
CA ASP A 69 -4.26 -8.04 -5.92
C ASP A 69 -2.95 -7.27 -5.68
N VAL A 70 -3.03 -6.01 -5.20
CA VAL A 70 -1.83 -5.23 -4.84
C VAL A 70 -1.04 -5.92 -3.73
N ALA A 71 -1.71 -6.44 -2.70
CA ALA A 71 -1.05 -7.12 -1.59
C ALA A 71 -0.32 -8.40 -2.01
N LEU A 72 -0.90 -9.19 -2.93
CA LEU A 72 -0.27 -10.41 -3.46
C LEU A 72 0.94 -10.09 -4.34
N ARG A 73 0.89 -9.01 -5.13
CA ARG A 73 2.05 -8.51 -5.89
C ARG A 73 3.16 -8.05 -4.96
N LEU A 74 2.80 -7.26 -3.93
CA LEU A 74 3.75 -6.78 -2.94
C LEU A 74 4.44 -7.93 -2.21
N ARG A 75 3.68 -8.97 -1.83
CA ARG A 75 4.22 -10.20 -1.26
C ARG A 75 5.29 -10.80 -2.16
N ASN A 76 4.99 -11.02 -3.44
CA ASN A 76 5.92 -11.64 -4.37
C ASN A 76 7.22 -10.82 -4.52
N ILE A 77 7.11 -9.49 -4.63
CA ILE A 77 8.26 -8.58 -4.72
C ILE A 77 9.11 -8.68 -3.46
N LEU A 78 8.51 -8.54 -2.28
CA LEU A 78 9.24 -8.53 -1.01
C LEU A 78 9.88 -9.90 -0.70
N SER A 79 9.17 -10.99 -0.95
CA SER A 79 9.72 -12.34 -0.80
C SER A 79 10.93 -12.56 -1.72
N ALA A 80 10.88 -12.10 -2.98
CA ALA A 80 12.01 -12.15 -3.90
C ALA A 80 13.20 -11.26 -3.46
N ASN A 81 12.96 -10.27 -2.59
CA ASN A 81 13.96 -9.37 -2.02
C ASN A 81 14.42 -9.79 -0.60
N GLY A 82 14.17 -11.04 -0.19
CA GLY A 82 14.69 -11.61 1.07
C GLY A 82 13.90 -11.23 2.33
N TYR A 83 12.71 -10.63 2.19
CA TYR A 83 11.85 -10.35 3.34
C TYR A 83 11.03 -11.59 3.74
N HIS A 84 10.84 -11.77 5.04
CA HIS A 84 9.81 -12.68 5.53
C HIS A 84 8.46 -11.98 5.44
N VAL A 85 7.54 -12.49 4.61
CA VAL A 85 6.24 -11.84 4.36
C VAL A 85 5.12 -12.62 5.01
N VAL A 86 4.32 -11.93 5.82
CA VAL A 86 3.13 -12.49 6.47
C VAL A 86 1.92 -11.76 5.93
N MET A 87 0.93 -12.49 5.44
CA MET A 87 -0.33 -11.91 4.95
C MET A 87 -1.41 -12.03 6.02
N THR A 88 -2.20 -10.97 6.27
CA THR A 88 -3.41 -11.11 7.08
C THR A 88 -4.48 -11.94 6.35
N ARG A 89 -4.54 -11.83 5.02
CA ARG A 89 -5.30 -12.69 4.11
C ARG A 89 -4.59 -12.81 2.76
N SER A 90 -4.66 -13.98 2.15
CA SER A 90 -4.13 -14.28 0.81
C SER A 90 -5.22 -14.71 -0.19
N SER A 91 -6.49 -14.67 0.25
CA SER A 91 -7.69 -14.99 -0.52
C SER A 91 -8.84 -14.04 -0.14
N ASP A 92 -10.00 -14.20 -0.79
CA ASP A 92 -11.20 -13.40 -0.50
C ASP A 92 -11.92 -13.90 0.77
N VAL A 93 -11.29 -13.67 1.92
CA VAL A 93 -11.84 -14.01 3.24
C VAL A 93 -11.92 -12.77 4.12
N PHE A 94 -12.94 -12.72 4.99
CA PHE A 94 -13.07 -11.65 5.96
C PHE A 94 -12.17 -11.92 7.17
N VAL A 95 -11.28 -10.97 7.48
CA VAL A 95 -10.48 -10.99 8.72
C VAL A 95 -10.94 -9.82 9.61
N PRO A 96 -11.43 -10.06 10.83
CA PRO A 96 -11.80 -8.99 11.76
C PRO A 96 -10.60 -8.10 12.10
N LEU A 97 -10.84 -6.82 12.39
CA LEU A 97 -9.78 -5.84 12.71
C LEU A 97 -8.88 -6.30 13.87
N GLY A 98 -9.45 -6.94 14.89
CA GLY A 98 -8.70 -7.53 16.00
C GLY A 98 -7.78 -8.68 15.56
N GLY A 99 -8.22 -9.51 14.61
CA GLY A 99 -7.40 -10.60 14.06
C GLY A 99 -6.22 -10.08 13.25
N ARG A 100 -6.42 -9.03 12.43
CA ARG A 100 -5.34 -8.35 11.68
C ARG A 100 -4.25 -7.84 12.62
N VAL A 101 -4.66 -7.18 13.70
CA VAL A 101 -3.76 -6.67 14.74
C VAL A 101 -3.06 -7.81 15.49
N ALA A 102 -3.78 -8.88 15.82
CA ALA A 102 -3.18 -10.03 16.51
C ALA A 102 -2.09 -10.69 15.67
N ILE A 103 -2.31 -10.84 14.35
CA ILE A 103 -1.29 -11.32 13.40
C ILE A 103 -0.10 -10.37 13.38
N ALA A 104 -0.32 -9.05 13.29
CA ALA A 104 0.79 -8.10 13.28
C ALA A 104 1.62 -8.17 14.58
N ASN A 105 0.94 -8.22 15.72
CA ASN A 105 1.58 -8.19 17.04
C ASN A 105 2.24 -9.52 17.45
N SER A 106 2.08 -10.61 16.69
CA SER A 106 2.84 -11.85 16.93
C SER A 106 4.30 -11.76 16.45
N TYR A 107 4.67 -10.71 15.72
CA TYR A 107 6.03 -10.50 15.23
C TYR A 107 6.65 -9.26 15.87
N ARG A 108 7.81 -9.41 16.52
CA ARG A 108 8.49 -8.30 17.23
C ARG A 108 9.39 -7.47 16.32
N ASN A 109 10.14 -8.12 15.41
CA ASN A 109 11.00 -7.46 14.43
C ASN A 109 10.29 -7.34 13.07
N ALA A 110 9.24 -6.53 13.03
CA ALA A 110 8.37 -6.43 11.87
C ALA A 110 7.86 -5.01 11.61
N VAL A 111 7.32 -4.80 10.41
CA VAL A 111 6.49 -3.65 10.07
C VAL A 111 5.13 -4.13 9.56
N PHE A 112 4.09 -3.32 9.75
CA PHE A 112 2.73 -3.58 9.29
C PHE A 112 2.32 -2.58 8.19
N VAL A 113 1.91 -3.11 7.03
CA VAL A 113 1.52 -2.31 5.87
C VAL A 113 0.12 -2.71 5.41
N CYS A 114 -0.84 -1.83 5.63
CA CYS A 114 -2.24 -2.01 5.26
C CYS A 114 -2.54 -1.30 3.94
N ILE A 115 -3.16 -2.01 2.99
CA ILE A 115 -3.46 -1.52 1.64
C ILE A 115 -4.97 -1.34 1.50
N HIS A 116 -5.38 -0.13 1.14
CA HIS A 116 -6.75 0.29 0.91
C HIS A 116 -6.87 1.13 -0.37
N PHE A 117 -8.12 1.37 -0.80
CA PHE A 117 -8.44 2.43 -1.73
C PHE A 117 -9.59 3.26 -1.15
N ASN A 118 -9.46 4.57 -1.25
CA ASN A 118 -10.37 5.50 -0.62
C ASN A 118 -11.72 5.51 -1.35
N ALA A 119 -12.74 6.05 -0.67
CA ALA A 119 -14.05 6.25 -1.23
C ALA A 119 -14.77 7.42 -0.55
N THR A 120 -15.48 8.23 -1.33
CA THR A 120 -16.31 9.31 -0.78
C THR A 120 -17.50 9.61 -1.67
N GLY A 121 -18.56 10.22 -1.11
CA GLY A 121 -19.74 10.62 -1.87
C GLY A 121 -19.48 11.74 -2.89
N ARG A 122 -18.30 12.38 -2.84
CA ARG A 122 -17.85 13.37 -3.82
C ARG A 122 -17.02 12.68 -4.90
N SER A 123 -17.65 12.35 -6.04
CA SER A 123 -16.99 11.63 -7.15
C SER A 123 -15.72 12.31 -7.70
N GLY A 124 -15.55 13.62 -7.50
CA GLY A 124 -14.36 14.35 -7.92
C GLY A 124 -13.15 14.25 -6.98
N ALA A 125 -13.28 13.67 -5.78
CA ALA A 125 -12.13 13.50 -4.88
C ALA A 125 -11.13 12.51 -5.49
N SER A 126 -9.86 12.86 -5.53
CA SER A 126 -8.79 12.00 -6.03
C SER A 126 -7.49 12.18 -5.25
N GLY A 127 -6.60 11.20 -5.40
CA GLY A 127 -5.23 11.22 -4.91
C GLY A 127 -4.93 10.18 -3.82
N ILE A 128 -3.64 10.03 -3.53
CA ILE A 128 -3.11 9.06 -2.57
C ILE A 128 -2.92 9.71 -1.21
N GLU A 129 -3.31 8.99 -0.15
CA GLU A 129 -3.07 9.36 1.25
C GLU A 129 -2.34 8.21 1.95
N THR A 130 -1.38 8.52 2.82
CA THR A 130 -0.76 7.51 3.69
C THR A 130 -0.98 7.86 5.14
N TYR A 131 -1.50 6.92 5.92
CA TYR A 131 -1.88 7.09 7.30
C TYR A 131 -0.95 6.37 8.26
N PHE A 132 -0.70 7.00 9.40
CA PHE A 132 0.02 6.42 10.54
C PHE A 132 -0.63 6.85 11.86
N TYR A 133 -0.24 6.23 12.98
CA TYR A 133 -0.72 6.61 14.31
C TYR A 133 0.41 6.87 15.31
N SER A 134 1.32 5.90 15.45
CA SER A 134 2.47 5.98 16.37
C SER A 134 3.63 6.73 15.70
N ARG A 135 4.41 7.50 16.48
CA ARG A 135 5.46 8.38 15.95
C ARG A 135 6.58 7.61 15.24
N ASP A 136 6.90 6.43 15.73
CA ASP A 136 7.85 5.47 15.14
C ASP A 136 7.44 4.96 13.74
N SER A 137 6.17 5.10 13.38
CA SER A 137 5.63 4.71 12.06
C SER A 137 5.83 5.79 10.99
N LEU A 138 6.19 7.01 11.38
CA LEU A 138 6.30 8.15 10.47
C LEU A 138 7.38 7.96 9.39
N PRO A 139 8.62 7.51 9.70
CA PRO A 139 9.63 7.28 8.65
C PRO A 139 9.15 6.28 7.58
N LEU A 140 8.49 5.19 8.01
CA LEU A 140 7.91 4.20 7.11
C LEU A 140 6.79 4.82 6.24
N ALA A 141 5.89 5.59 6.87
CA ALA A 141 4.78 6.26 6.17
C ALA A 141 5.29 7.26 5.13
N SER A 142 6.28 8.09 5.49
CA SER A 142 6.91 9.06 4.60
C SER A 142 7.63 8.39 3.44
N ALA A 143 8.40 7.32 3.70
CA ALA A 143 9.09 6.58 2.65
C ALA A 143 8.11 5.98 1.65
N ILE A 144 7.10 5.23 2.12
CA ILE A 144 6.08 4.64 1.23
C ILE A 144 5.34 5.72 0.46
N HIS A 145 4.92 6.80 1.10
CA HIS A 145 4.19 7.86 0.43
C HIS A 145 5.01 8.55 -0.67
N TYR A 146 6.30 8.79 -0.41
CA TYR A 146 7.22 9.38 -1.40
C TYR A 146 7.28 8.56 -2.69
N TYR A 147 7.53 7.25 -2.58
CA TYR A 147 7.61 6.39 -3.77
C TYR A 147 6.26 6.25 -4.48
N VAL A 148 5.18 5.98 -3.74
CA VAL A 148 3.87 5.73 -4.36
C VAL A 148 3.33 6.98 -5.08
N THR A 149 3.58 8.19 -4.54
CA THR A 149 3.17 9.44 -5.22
C THR A 149 4.08 9.87 -6.36
N GLY A 150 5.38 9.52 -6.33
CA GLY A 150 6.26 9.70 -7.48
C GLY A 150 5.93 8.74 -8.62
N GLY A 151 5.29 7.61 -8.29
CA GLY A 151 4.98 6.57 -9.25
C GLY A 151 3.57 6.57 -9.83
N ALA A 152 2.55 7.01 -9.10
CA ALA A 152 1.16 6.94 -9.54
C ALA A 152 0.72 8.23 -10.27
N PRO A 153 -0.13 8.16 -11.32
CA PRO A 153 -0.75 9.33 -11.94
C PRO A 153 -1.90 9.89 -11.09
N SER A 154 -1.65 10.08 -9.79
CA SER A 154 -2.64 10.47 -8.78
C SER A 154 -2.11 11.64 -7.96
N ALA A 155 -3.02 12.53 -7.52
CA ALA A 155 -2.63 13.67 -6.71
C ALA A 155 -1.96 13.23 -5.39
N ASN A 156 -0.93 13.96 -4.97
CA ASN A 156 -0.32 13.78 -3.65
C ASN A 156 -1.19 14.48 -2.59
N ARG A 157 -1.76 13.72 -1.65
CA ARG A 157 -2.58 14.25 -0.54
C ARG A 157 -1.90 14.14 0.83
N GLY A 158 -0.63 13.75 0.83
CA GLY A 158 0.24 13.77 1.98
C GLY A 158 0.11 12.58 2.93
N VAL A 159 1.01 12.61 3.91
CA VAL A 159 1.04 11.71 5.07
C VAL A 159 0.16 12.31 6.17
N ARG A 160 -0.66 11.47 6.82
CA ARG A 160 -1.68 11.91 7.78
C ARG A 160 -1.68 11.05 9.03
N ARG A 161 -1.92 11.68 10.19
CA ARG A 161 -2.02 10.96 11.46
C ARG A 161 -3.48 10.70 11.81
N ARG A 162 -3.88 9.42 11.88
CA ARG A 162 -5.29 9.03 12.10
C ARG A 162 -5.42 7.82 13.02
N GLY A 163 -6.44 7.88 13.88
CA GLY A 163 -6.75 6.83 14.85
C GLY A 163 -7.50 5.63 14.27
N TYR A 164 -7.07 5.08 13.13
CA TYR A 164 -7.62 3.81 12.63
C TYR A 164 -7.27 2.67 13.58
N TYR A 165 -8.20 1.72 13.76
CA TYR A 165 -8.06 0.64 14.74
C TYR A 165 -6.78 -0.18 14.52
N VAL A 166 -6.53 -0.58 13.28
CA VAL A 166 -5.34 -1.37 12.89
C VAL A 166 -4.03 -0.59 13.08
N LEU A 167 -4.06 0.75 13.07
CA LEU A 167 -2.88 1.56 13.33
C LEU A 167 -2.67 1.80 14.83
N ARG A 168 -3.75 2.05 15.58
CA ARG A 168 -3.68 2.36 17.02
C ARG A 168 -3.37 1.13 17.87
N LYS A 169 -3.80 -0.06 17.45
CA LYS A 169 -3.70 -1.29 18.24
C LYS A 169 -2.51 -2.18 17.84
N THR A 170 -1.81 -1.84 16.76
CA THR A 170 -0.58 -2.52 16.35
C THR A 170 0.61 -1.95 17.12
N ALA A 171 1.44 -2.84 17.68
CA ALA A 171 2.57 -2.52 18.54
C ALA A 171 3.90 -2.33 17.78
N ILE A 172 3.94 -2.76 16.52
CA ILE A 172 5.03 -2.52 15.57
C ILE A 172 4.73 -1.31 14.68
N PRO A 173 5.72 -0.72 13.99
CA PRO A 173 5.48 0.37 13.04
C PRO A 173 4.40 0.00 12.02
N ALA A 174 3.35 0.82 11.93
CA ALA A 174 2.13 0.48 11.21
C ALA A 174 1.67 1.63 10.31
N VAL A 175 1.40 1.31 9.05
CA VAL A 175 0.94 2.26 8.04
C VAL A 175 -0.28 1.74 7.28
N LEU A 176 -1.13 2.65 6.84
CA LEU A 176 -2.24 2.36 5.92
C LEU A 176 -2.12 3.25 4.70
N VAL A 177 -2.09 2.66 3.51
CA VAL A 177 -1.96 3.36 2.23
C VAL A 177 -3.33 3.36 1.55
N GLU A 178 -3.85 4.55 1.26
CA GLU A 178 -5.02 4.74 0.39
C GLU A 178 -4.52 5.00 -1.03
N CYS A 179 -4.63 4.00 -1.90
CA CYS A 179 -4.03 4.00 -3.24
C CYS A 179 -4.83 4.77 -4.31
N GLY A 180 -5.63 5.76 -3.92
CA GLY A 180 -6.56 6.51 -4.78
C GLY A 180 -8.03 6.25 -4.43
N PHE A 181 -8.96 6.98 -5.06
CA PHE A 181 -10.39 6.95 -4.78
C PHE A 181 -11.17 6.10 -5.79
N LEU A 182 -11.75 4.97 -5.38
CA LEU A 182 -12.56 4.12 -6.28
C LEU A 182 -13.89 4.76 -6.71
N THR A 183 -14.28 5.85 -6.06
CA THR A 183 -15.43 6.67 -6.43
C THR A 183 -15.12 7.69 -7.52
N ASN A 184 -13.83 7.94 -7.79
CA ASN A 184 -13.38 8.76 -8.91
C ASN A 184 -13.27 7.90 -10.16
N PRO A 185 -13.98 8.20 -11.26
CA PRO A 185 -13.96 7.36 -12.46
C PRO A 185 -12.56 7.14 -13.06
N THR A 186 -11.69 8.16 -12.99
CA THR A 186 -10.33 8.09 -13.51
C THR A 186 -9.46 7.18 -12.64
N GLU A 187 -9.46 7.36 -11.32
CA GLU A 187 -8.68 6.50 -10.42
C GLU A 187 -9.26 5.08 -10.32
N ALA A 188 -10.58 4.93 -10.48
CA ALA A 188 -11.24 3.64 -10.62
C ALA A 188 -10.76 2.88 -11.86
N ALA A 189 -10.58 3.57 -13.00
CA ALA A 189 -10.01 2.97 -14.21
C ALA A 189 -8.53 2.59 -14.01
N TYR A 190 -7.75 3.41 -13.30
CA TYR A 190 -6.39 3.05 -12.91
C TYR A 190 -6.38 1.80 -12.03
N ALA A 191 -7.18 1.76 -10.96
CA ALA A 191 -7.25 0.62 -10.05
C ALA A 191 -7.60 -0.69 -10.77
N GLN A 192 -8.42 -0.65 -11.84
CA GLN A 192 -8.74 -1.82 -12.66
C GLN A 192 -7.60 -2.26 -13.60
N SER A 193 -6.61 -1.42 -13.88
CA SER A 193 -5.42 -1.79 -14.65
C SER A 193 -4.46 -2.65 -13.84
N ALA A 194 -4.11 -3.82 -14.38
CA ALA A 194 -3.09 -4.70 -13.79
C ALA A 194 -1.72 -4.00 -13.69
N GLY A 195 -1.36 -3.18 -14.69
CA GLY A 195 -0.10 -2.43 -14.71
C GLY A 195 -0.04 -1.39 -13.59
N TYR A 196 -1.16 -0.72 -13.29
CA TYR A 196 -1.21 0.22 -12.18
C TYR A 196 -1.09 -0.48 -10.82
N ARG A 197 -1.79 -1.61 -10.63
CA ARG A 197 -1.67 -2.40 -9.39
C ARG A 197 -0.26 -2.97 -9.19
N GLN A 198 0.40 -3.37 -10.28
CA GLN A 198 1.82 -3.73 -10.25
C GLN A 198 2.69 -2.55 -9.81
N LYS A 199 2.50 -1.38 -10.43
CA LYS A 199 3.25 -0.18 -10.08
C LYS A 199 3.07 0.21 -8.61
N LEU A 200 1.85 0.18 -8.08
CA LEU A 200 1.59 0.42 -6.66
C LEU A 200 2.40 -0.54 -5.77
N ALA A 201 2.43 -1.84 -6.11
CA ALA A 201 3.19 -2.81 -5.35
C ALA A 201 4.71 -2.57 -5.42
N ASP A 202 5.24 -2.21 -6.60
CA ASP A 202 6.66 -1.87 -6.78
C ASP A 202 7.07 -0.65 -5.95
N GLU A 203 6.26 0.41 -5.97
CA GLU A 203 6.54 1.64 -5.21
C GLU A 203 6.40 1.44 -3.70
N ILE A 204 5.40 0.67 -3.24
CA ILE A 204 5.29 0.31 -1.82
C ILE A 204 6.51 -0.50 -1.38
N ALA A 205 6.97 -1.46 -2.20
CA ALA A 205 8.17 -2.24 -1.90
C ALA A 205 9.43 -1.37 -1.86
N ALA A 206 9.55 -0.39 -2.77
CA ALA A 206 10.64 0.58 -2.76
C ALA A 206 10.63 1.42 -1.47
N GLY A 207 9.47 1.91 -1.04
CA GLY A 207 9.32 2.65 0.22
C GLY A 207 9.65 1.82 1.46
N ILE A 208 9.24 0.55 1.49
CA ILE A 208 9.60 -0.37 2.58
C ILE A 208 11.13 -0.55 2.63
N ARG A 209 11.78 -0.82 1.50
CA ARG A 209 13.24 -1.01 1.43
C ARG A 209 14.02 0.27 1.80
N GLY A 210 13.53 1.43 1.37
CA GLY A 210 14.17 2.74 1.59
C GLY A 210 13.89 3.40 2.95
N ARG A 211 13.09 2.79 3.82
CA ARG A 211 12.62 3.41 5.07
C ARG A 211 13.72 3.88 6.02
N ASN A 212 14.88 3.22 6.02
CA ASN A 212 16.03 3.61 6.85
C ASN A 212 16.81 4.79 6.25
N SER A 213 16.76 4.95 4.92
CA SER A 213 17.46 6.04 4.20
C SER A 213 16.74 7.38 4.34
N VAL A 214 15.44 7.38 4.66
CA VAL A 214 14.66 8.60 4.91
C VAL A 214 14.97 9.19 6.29
N GLY A 215 15.53 8.41 7.23
CA GLY A 215 15.92 8.89 8.57
C GLY A 215 17.37 9.35 8.72
N GLY A 216 18.27 8.97 7.80
CA GLY A 216 19.72 9.13 7.98
C GLY A 216 20.40 10.26 7.19
N GLY A 217 19.70 10.93 6.28
CA GLY A 217 20.34 11.94 5.40
C GLY A 217 19.42 12.98 4.77
N PHE A 218 18.13 12.98 5.10
CA PHE A 218 17.28 14.11 4.76
C PHE A 218 17.43 15.16 5.86
N SER A 219 17.95 16.32 5.47
CA SER A 219 17.77 17.56 6.24
C SER A 219 16.36 17.57 6.82
N THR A 220 16.26 17.88 8.11
CA THR A 220 15.04 18.00 8.94
C THR A 220 13.93 18.88 8.33
N THR A 221 14.15 19.42 7.13
CA THR A 221 13.24 20.23 6.32
C THR A 221 12.26 19.43 5.44
N ARG A 222 12.41 18.11 5.25
CA ARG A 222 11.52 17.34 4.31
C ARG A 222 10.77 16.15 4.90
N VAL A 223 11.01 15.78 6.15
CA VAL A 223 10.22 14.76 6.84
C VAL A 223 9.24 15.49 7.75
N ALA A 224 7.95 15.45 7.41
CA ALA A 224 6.90 16.05 8.23
C ALA A 224 7.00 15.51 9.66
N THR A 225 7.16 16.37 10.66
CA THR A 225 7.26 15.96 12.06
C THR A 225 5.86 15.63 12.60
N ALA A 226 5.78 14.85 13.68
CA ALA A 226 4.50 14.60 14.37
C ALA A 226 3.85 15.90 14.93
N GLU A 227 4.62 16.99 15.01
CA GLU A 227 4.15 18.33 15.35
C GLU A 227 3.54 19.06 14.14
N SER A 228 4.03 18.80 12.91
CA SER A 228 3.44 19.36 11.69
C SER A 228 2.27 18.55 11.13
N ILE A 229 2.05 17.31 11.60
CA ILE A 229 0.89 16.47 11.25
C ILE A 229 0.02 16.21 12.48
N PRO A 230 -0.99 17.05 12.76
CA PRO A 230 -1.87 16.86 13.91
C PRO A 230 -2.71 15.58 13.80
N LEU A 231 -3.02 14.97 14.94
CA LEU A 231 -3.93 13.84 15.02
C LEU A 231 -5.34 14.27 14.60
N GLN A 232 -5.92 13.57 13.62
CA GLN A 232 -7.29 13.82 13.18
C GLN A 232 -8.32 13.26 14.18
N PRO A 233 -9.55 13.81 14.19
CA PRO A 233 -10.64 13.33 15.04
C PRO A 233 -10.87 11.82 14.94
N TYR A 234 -11.21 11.22 16.07
CA TYR A 234 -11.38 9.78 16.19
C TYR A 234 -12.60 9.26 15.42
N ILE A 235 -12.45 8.11 14.76
CA ILE A 235 -13.54 7.39 14.09
C ILE A 235 -13.60 5.98 14.66
N ASP A 236 -14.78 5.60 15.17
CA ASP A 236 -15.03 4.24 15.66
C ASP A 236 -15.33 3.29 14.49
N GLN A 237 -14.25 2.72 13.93
CA GLN A 237 -14.33 1.76 12.83
C GLN A 237 -15.04 0.45 13.20
N THR A 238 -15.14 0.11 14.49
CA THR A 238 -15.80 -1.12 14.95
C THR A 238 -17.32 -1.07 14.82
N LYS A 239 -17.90 0.13 14.66
CA LYS A 239 -19.34 0.36 14.54
C LYS A 239 -19.81 0.59 13.10
N VAL A 240 -18.92 0.66 12.11
CA VAL A 240 -19.29 0.95 10.72
C VAL A 240 -20.28 -0.10 10.18
N ALA A 241 -20.06 -1.39 10.48
CA ALA A 241 -20.97 -2.50 10.18
C ALA A 241 -22.38 -2.36 10.82
N LYS A 242 -22.50 -1.72 11.99
CA LYS A 242 -23.80 -1.50 12.67
C LYS A 242 -24.56 -0.31 12.09
N SER A 243 -23.85 0.71 11.58
CA SER A 243 -24.50 1.91 11.02
C SER A 243 -25.20 1.62 9.69
N GLU A 244 -24.63 0.74 8.86
CA GLU A 244 -25.21 0.28 7.59
C GLU A 244 -26.47 -0.56 7.82
N ARG A 245 -26.46 -1.48 8.80
CA ARG A 245 -27.63 -2.28 9.17
C ARG A 245 -28.79 -1.43 9.75
N ARG A 246 -28.49 -0.31 10.42
CA ARG A 246 -29.51 0.65 10.87
C ARG A 246 -30.05 1.51 9.72
N ARG A 247 -29.20 1.90 8.76
CA ARG A 247 -29.61 2.67 7.58
C ARG A 247 -30.46 1.83 6.61
N SER A 248 -30.14 0.55 6.39
CA SER A 248 -30.92 -0.35 5.53
C SER A 248 -32.31 -0.64 6.09
N LYS A 249 -32.44 -0.82 7.42
CA LYS A 249 -33.75 -0.93 8.09
C LYS A 249 -34.60 0.34 7.95
N ARG A 250 -33.97 1.51 8.00
CA ARG A 250 -34.67 2.81 7.84
C ARG A 250 -35.09 3.08 6.39
N SER A 251 -34.31 2.63 5.40
CA SER A 251 -34.68 2.72 3.99
C SER A 251 -35.84 1.77 3.62
N HIS A 252 -35.82 0.52 4.11
CA HIS A 252 -36.91 -0.45 3.93
C HIS A 252 -38.23 0.04 4.56
N LYS A 253 -38.18 0.68 5.74
CA LYS A 253 -39.37 1.25 6.37
C LYS A 253 -39.95 2.44 5.59
N LYS A 254 -39.10 3.23 4.90
CA LYS A 254 -39.54 4.34 4.04
C LYS A 254 -40.17 3.85 2.73
N SER A 255 -39.61 2.84 2.07
CA SER A 255 -40.16 2.27 0.84
C SER A 255 -41.48 1.52 1.08
N ALA A 256 -41.62 0.82 2.22
CA ALA A 256 -42.90 0.22 2.62
C ALA A 256 -44.01 1.26 2.87
N ARG A 257 -43.67 2.41 3.46
CA ARG A 257 -44.63 3.50 3.71
C ARG A 257 -45.06 4.21 2.42
N LYS A 258 -44.17 4.31 1.42
CA LYS A 258 -44.47 4.92 0.11
C LYS A 258 -45.38 4.05 -0.77
N LYS A 259 -45.27 2.71 -0.66
CA LYS A 259 -46.19 1.78 -1.36
C LYS A 259 -47.62 1.78 -0.80
N LYS A 260 -47.80 2.09 0.49
CA LYS A 260 -49.15 2.20 1.09
C LYS A 260 -49.89 3.50 0.75
N SER A 261 -49.21 4.56 0.30
CA SER A 261 -49.84 5.85 0.01
C SER A 261 -50.25 6.04 -1.46
N SER A 262 -49.99 5.07 -2.35
CA SER A 262 -50.27 5.17 -3.79
C SER A 262 -51.43 4.28 -4.27
N SER A 263 -52.34 3.90 -3.38
CA SER A 263 -53.59 3.22 -3.77
C SER A 263 -54.80 3.99 -3.21
N LYS A 264 -55.35 4.88 -4.04
CA LYS A 264 -56.74 5.36 -3.93
C LYS A 264 -57.35 5.30 -5.33
N PRO A 265 -58.60 4.83 -5.49
CA PRO A 265 -59.23 4.63 -6.79
C PRO A 265 -59.76 5.97 -7.34
N ALA A 266 -59.83 6.06 -8.67
CA ALA A 266 -60.41 7.19 -9.39
C ALA A 266 -61.93 7.00 -9.53
N ASP A 267 -62.71 7.92 -8.98
CA ASP A 267 -64.16 8.04 -9.23
C ASP A 267 -64.40 8.93 -10.45
N SER A 268 -65.28 8.47 -11.34
CA SER A 268 -65.76 9.16 -12.53
C SER A 268 -67.06 9.92 -12.23
N GLU A 269 -67.04 11.25 -12.35
CA GLU A 269 -68.27 12.05 -12.39
C GLU A 269 -68.65 12.39 -13.84
N ALA A 270 -69.80 11.90 -14.28
CA ALA A 270 -70.50 12.33 -15.48
C ALA A 270 -71.43 13.51 -15.14
N ARG A 271 -71.31 14.62 -15.87
CA ARG A 271 -72.24 15.76 -15.81
C ARG A 271 -73.16 15.77 -17.03
N THR A 272 -74.46 15.89 -16.75
CA THR A 272 -75.60 16.05 -17.66
C THR A 272 -75.94 17.52 -17.93
N GLY A 273 -76.59 17.79 -19.09
CA GLY A 273 -77.50 18.93 -19.34
C GLY A 273 -77.07 19.85 -20.50
N THR A 274 -77.56 19.69 -21.75
CA THR A 274 -78.85 20.12 -22.37
C THR A 274 -78.84 21.54 -22.98
N SER A 275 -79.09 21.66 -24.29
CA SER A 275 -80.23 22.41 -24.89
C SER A 275 -80.18 22.47 -26.44
N ASP A 276 -81.18 21.86 -27.08
CA ASP A 276 -82.04 22.30 -28.19
C ASP A 276 -81.52 23.09 -29.41
N ARG A 277 -81.91 22.63 -30.61
CA ARG A 277 -82.78 23.39 -31.54
C ARG A 277 -83.33 22.53 -32.70
N GLU A 278 -84.63 22.68 -32.94
CA GLU A 278 -85.44 22.19 -34.06
C GLU A 278 -85.12 22.91 -35.39
N GLY A 279 -85.51 22.28 -36.50
CA GLY A 279 -85.52 22.85 -37.86
C GLY A 279 -85.17 21.83 -38.93
#